data_AF-A0A4Y8BZ92-F1
#
_entry.id   AF-A0A4Y8BZ92-F1
#
_cell.length_a   1.000
_cell.length_b   1.000
_cell.length_c   1.000
_cell.angle_alpha   90.00
_cell.angle_beta   90.00
_cell.angle_gamma   90.00
#
_symmetry.space_group_name_H-M   'P 1'
#
loop_
_entity.id
_entity.type
_entity.pdbx_description
1 polymer ?
#
loop_
_entity_poly.entity_id
_entity_poly.type
_entity_poly.pdbx_seq_one_letter_code
_entity_poly.pdbx_strand_id
1 'polypeptide(L)' 'WEISFEEFKKGLAPYTLEYTAKVAKGDDNESLEDFKKKLQELANLYIEKNRKVVSFWTMGFNQHTRGSWVNEQA' A
#
# COMPACT_ATOMS: atom_id res chain seq x y z
N TRP A 1 -3.66 -22.29 1.33
CA TRP A 1 -2.20 -22.23 1.17
C TRP A 1 -1.74 -21.26 2.24
N GLU A 2 -1.11 -21.75 3.30
CA GLU A 2 -0.58 -20.89 4.36
C GLU A 2 0.90 -20.68 4.08
N ILE A 3 1.32 -19.42 4.00
CA ILE A 3 2.72 -19.04 3.94
C ILE A 3 3.19 -18.68 5.34
N SER A 4 4.45 -18.96 5.66
CA SER A 4 5.04 -18.50 6.93
C SER A 4 5.20 -16.98 6.94
N PHE A 5 5.30 -16.39 8.13
CA PHE A 5 5.59 -14.95 8.27
C PHE A 5 6.92 -14.55 7.60
N GLU A 6 7.91 -15.44 7.60
CA GLU A 6 9.18 -15.18 6.91
C GLU A 6 9.01 -15.13 5.39
N GLU A 7 8.21 -16.02 4.82
CA GLU A 7 7.88 -16.02 3.39
C GLU A 7 7.06 -14.79 3.02
N PHE A 8 6.10 -14.40 3.86
CA PHE A 8 5.35 -13.15 3.69
C PHE A 8 6.28 -11.93 3.68
N LYS A 9 7.21 -11.85 4.64
CA LYS A 9 8.20 -10.76 4.70
C LYS A 9 9.12 -10.74 3.48
N LYS A 10 9.53 -11.91 2.96
CA LYS A 10 10.30 -12.02 1.71
C LYS A 10 9.49 -11.51 0.51
N GLY A 11 8.21 -11.84 0.44
CA GLY A 11 7.29 -11.35 -0.60
C GLY A 11 7.11 -9.83 -0.59
N LEU A 12 7.15 -9.21 0.61
CA LEU A 12 7.05 -7.76 0.77
C LEU A 12 8.36 -7.00 0.53
N ALA A 13 9.52 -7.68 0.55
CA ALA A 13 10.83 -7.03 0.44
C ALA A 13 11.03 -6.12 -0.80
N PRO A 14 10.46 -6.41 -1.99
CA PRO A 14 10.58 -5.55 -3.16
C PRO A 14 9.81 -4.23 -3.08
N TYR A 15 8.82 -4.11 -2.18
CA TYR A 15 7.95 -2.94 -2.07
C TYR A 15 8.61 -1.83 -1.25
N THR A 16 9.75 -1.35 -1.71
CA THR A 16 10.44 -0.19 -1.12
C THR A 16 9.69 1.11 -1.39
N LEU A 17 10.04 2.18 -0.68
CA LEU A 17 9.44 3.50 -0.89
C LEU A 17 9.67 4.00 -2.33
N GLU A 18 10.87 3.79 -2.88
CA GLU A 18 11.23 4.19 -4.24
C GLU A 18 10.48 3.38 -5.29
N TYR A 19 10.37 2.06 -5.11
CA TYR A 19 9.63 1.20 -6.02
C TYR A 19 8.14 1.58 -6.01
N THR A 20 7.56 1.67 -4.82
CA THR A 20 6.14 2.01 -4.63
C THR A 20 5.81 3.39 -5.19
N ALA A 21 6.66 4.40 -4.93
CA ALA A 21 6.46 5.75 -5.45
C ALA A 21 6.47 5.79 -6.98
N LYS A 22 7.38 5.05 -7.63
CA LYS A 22 7.45 4.99 -9.10
C LYS A 22 6.24 4.31 -9.72
N VAL A 23 5.68 3.29 -9.07
CA VAL A 23 4.53 2.53 -9.59
C VAL A 23 3.21 3.23 -9.32
N ALA A 24 3.05 3.85 -8.14
CA ALA A 24 1.76 4.36 -7.69
C ALA A 24 1.49 5.84 -8.02
N LYS A 25 2.51 6.61 -8.42
CA LYS A 25 2.34 8.03 -8.77
C LYS A 25 1.39 8.15 -9.98
N GLY A 26 0.27 8.84 -9.76
CA GLY A 26 -0.75 9.07 -10.80
C GLY A 26 -0.95 10.53 -11.20
N ASP A 27 -0.40 11.50 -10.46
CA ASP A 27 -0.49 12.93 -10.79
C ASP A 27 0.78 13.40 -11.50
N ASP A 28 0.65 13.92 -12.71
CA ASP A 28 1.77 14.42 -13.52
C ASP A 28 2.35 15.74 -13.00
N ASN A 29 1.55 16.54 -12.29
CA ASN A 29 1.98 17.83 -11.75
C ASN A 29 2.74 17.70 -10.43
N GLU A 30 2.68 16.53 -9.79
CA GLU A 30 3.35 16.26 -8.53
C GLU A 30 4.78 15.74 -8.78
N SER A 31 5.73 16.17 -7.95
CA SER A 31 7.09 15.64 -7.97
C SER A 31 7.15 14.26 -7.30
N LEU A 32 8.06 13.38 -7.73
CA LEU A 32 8.22 12.06 -7.12
C LEU A 32 8.61 12.16 -5.64
N GLU A 33 9.37 13.19 -5.26
CA GLU A 33 9.81 13.40 -3.87
C GLU A 33 8.65 13.85 -2.97
N ASP A 34 7.73 14.67 -3.47
CA ASP A 34 6.55 15.06 -2.69
C ASP A 34 5.57 13.89 -2.53
N PHE A 35 5.42 13.07 -3.58
CA PHE A 35 4.64 11.84 -3.49
C PHE A 35 5.22 10.84 -2.47
N LYS A 36 6.55 10.67 -2.43
CA LYS A 36 7.22 9.84 -1.40
C LYS A 36 6.92 10.31 0.02
N LYS A 37 6.91 11.63 0.27
CA LYS A 37 6.56 12.18 1.59
C LYS A 37 5.14 11.79 1.98
N LYS A 38 4.17 11.94 1.07
CA LYS A 38 2.78 11.51 1.31
C LYS A 38 2.66 10.02 1.59
N LEU A 39 3.39 9.18 0.86
CA LEU A 39 3.43 7.73 1.12
C LEU A 39 3.99 7.42 2.51
N GLN A 40 5.06 8.09 2.93
CA GLN A 40 5.64 7.91 4.26
C GLN A 40 4.69 8.40 5.35
N GLU A 41 4.01 9.54 5.15
CA GLU A 41 2.99 10.05 6.07
C GLU A 41 1.83 9.06 6.20
N LEU A 42 1.34 8.50 5.10
CA LEU A 42 0.30 7.47 5.10
C LEU A 42 0.77 6.24 5.89
N ALA A 43 1.98 5.73 5.61
CA ALA A 43 2.54 4.60 6.34
C ALA A 43 2.63 4.88 7.84
N ASN A 44 3.09 6.08 8.22
CA ASN A 44 3.19 6.52 9.61
C ASN A 44 1.83 6.48 10.33
N LEU A 45 0.75 6.88 9.65
CA LEU A 45 -0.61 6.78 10.21
C LEU A 45 -1.00 5.32 10.44
N TYR A 46 -0.73 4.41 9.51
CA TYR A 46 -1.11 3.00 9.65
C TYR A 46 -0.30 2.23 10.70
N ILE A 47 0.96 2.60 10.95
CA ILE A 47 1.81 1.94 11.95
C ILE A 47 1.69 2.52 13.36
N GLU A 48 0.97 3.64 13.53
CA GLU A 48 0.82 4.31 14.82
C GLU A 48 0.07 3.41 15.82
N LYS A 49 0.74 3.07 16.91
CA LYS A 49 0.14 2.28 17.99
C LYS A 49 -1.07 3.03 18.57
N ASN A 50 -2.19 2.33 18.74
CA ASN A 50 -3.46 2.82 19.28
C ASN A 50 -4.28 3.73 18.36
N ARG A 51 -3.88 3.95 17.11
CA ARG A 51 -4.75 4.61 16.13
C ARG A 51 -5.84 3.65 15.67
N LYS A 52 -7.10 4.06 15.79
CA LYS A 52 -8.23 3.35 15.17
C LYS A 52 -8.36 3.83 13.72
N VAL A 53 -8.06 2.96 12.77
CA VAL A 53 -8.11 3.27 11.34
C VAL A 53 -9.35 2.63 10.73
N VAL A 54 -10.08 3.41 9.92
CA VAL A 54 -11.14 2.92 9.05
C VAL A 54 -10.80 3.36 7.63
N SER A 55 -10.67 2.39 6.73
CA SER A 55 -10.34 2.63 5.33
C SER A 55 -11.59 2.36 4.51
N PHE A 56 -12.01 3.33 3.69
CA PHE A 56 -13.17 3.19 2.81
C PHE A 56 -12.71 2.99 1.38
N TRP A 57 -13.25 1.98 0.71
CA TRP A 57 -13.09 1.76 -0.72
C TRP A 57 -14.37 1.18 -1.31
N THR A 58 -14.56 1.35 -2.61
CA THR A 58 -15.71 0.80 -3.35
C THR A 58 -15.25 0.29 -4.72
N MET A 59 -15.81 0.83 -5.81
CA MET A 59 -15.58 0.33 -7.16
C MET A 59 -14.15 0.57 -7.65
N GLY A 60 -13.46 1.61 -7.15
CA GLY A 60 -12.07 1.90 -7.52
C GLY A 60 -11.09 0.78 -7.19
N PHE A 61 -11.40 -0.08 -6.22
CA PHE A 61 -10.58 -1.25 -5.87
C PHE A 61 -11.18 -2.55 -6.43
N ASN A 62 -12.50 -2.66 -6.45
CA ASN A 62 -13.20 -3.87 -6.86
C ASN A 62 -13.20 -4.08 -8.38
N GLN A 63 -13.14 -3.01 -9.19
CA GLN A 63 -13.11 -3.09 -10.66
C GLN A 63 -11.69 -3.21 -11.21
N HIS A 64 -10.85 -3.99 -10.54
CA HIS A 64 -9.49 -4.30 -10.99
C HIS A 64 -9.37 -5.81 -11.23
N THR A 65 -8.56 -6.23 -12.19
CA THR A 65 -8.32 -7.68 -12.46
C THR A 65 -7.75 -8.42 -11.25
N ARG A 66 -7.13 -7.68 -10.34
CA ARG A 66 -6.63 -8.14 -9.03
C ARG A 66 -7.43 -7.60 -7.84
N GLY A 67 -8.70 -7.23 -8.04
CA GLY A 67 -9.54 -6.62 -7.00
C GLY A 67 -9.80 -7.53 -5.80
N SER A 68 -9.81 -8.86 -6.01
CA SER A 68 -9.93 -9.82 -4.90
C SER A 68 -8.75 -9.75 -3.93
N TRP A 69 -7.53 -9.50 -4.43
CA TRP A 69 -6.32 -9.48 -3.61
C TRP A 69 -6.34 -8.40 -2.54
N VAL A 70 -7.03 -7.28 -2.79
CA VAL A 70 -7.11 -6.18 -1.81
C VAL A 70 -8.15 -6.47 -0.70
N ASN A 71 -9.09 -7.37 -0.98
CA ASN A 71 -10.14 -7.77 -0.04
C ASN A 71 -9.74 -9.02 0.77
N GLU A 72 -8.71 -9.75 0.33
CA GLU A 72 -8.14 -10.89 1.04
C GLU A 72 -7.14 -10.41 2.12
N GLN A 73 -7.66 -9.91 3.24
CA GLN A 73 -6.88 -9.41 4.40
C GLN A 73 -6.88 -10.39 5.60
N ALA A 74 -7.23 -11.66 5.36
CA ALA A 74 -7.40 -12.70 6.38
C ALA A 74 -6.08 -13.36 6.80
#